data_AF-A0A7C3ZHU7-F1
#
_entry.id   AF-A0A7C3ZHU7-F1
#
_cell.length_a   1.000
_cell.length_b   1.000
_cell.length_c   1.000
_cell.angle_alpha   90.00
_cell.angle_beta   90.00
_cell.angle_gamma   90.00
#
_symmetry.space_group_name_H-M   'P 1'
#
loop_
_entity.id
_entity.type
_entity.pdbx_description
1 polymer ?
#
loop_
_entity_poly.entity_id
_entity_poly.type
_entity_poly.pdbx_seq_one_letter_code
_entity_poly.pdbx_strand_id
1 'polypeptide(L)'
;AKSNIKTLIPGYTHFQHAQPVSLAHHILAYYEMFTRDFEKLMNAYKTADVLTLGSGALAGADFDIDRQLEADALGFRSISRNSMDSVSDRDFALEFNFALSMVALHLSRFCEELIIWNSFEFGFIKLKDEFTTGSSIMPQKKNPDVLELIRGKTGGVISNLLSLFIMMKSLPLTYNRDMQEDKKPVMESADTVSSSLLIFKEIIGTLKFNKENLASRLKDDSIYATDVATYLVKKGVPFRKSHEIAGKIVSYAENAGKTLSTMSLKEYKKITDFIEGDIFDIFNPEASVNSKKTTGGTAFKEIKKVLKEYEKEIENNKKLLSALK
;
A
#
# COMPACT_ATOMS: atom_id res chain seq x y z
N ALA A 1 -9.17 -7.74 -4.97
CA ALA A 1 -8.90 -7.35 -6.37
C ALA A 1 -9.70 -8.16 -7.41
N LYS A 2 -9.50 -9.48 -7.56
CA LYS A 2 -10.13 -10.31 -8.63
C LYS A 2 -11.64 -10.14 -8.82
N SER A 3 -12.41 -10.10 -7.73
CA SER A 3 -13.87 -9.92 -7.75
C SER A 3 -14.34 -8.51 -8.15
N ASN A 4 -13.42 -7.56 -8.31
CA ASN A 4 -13.69 -6.15 -8.49
C ASN A 4 -12.91 -5.53 -9.67
N ILE A 5 -12.45 -6.32 -10.64
CA ILE A 5 -11.73 -5.81 -11.82
C ILE A 5 -12.56 -4.78 -12.58
N LYS A 6 -13.86 -5.04 -12.77
CA LYS A 6 -14.80 -4.14 -13.44
C LYS A 6 -15.51 -3.15 -12.51
N THR A 7 -15.30 -3.27 -11.20
CA THR A 7 -15.82 -2.27 -10.26
C THR A 7 -14.95 -1.04 -10.40
N LEU A 8 -15.56 0.12 -10.64
CA LEU A 8 -14.84 1.37 -10.83
C LEU A 8 -15.00 2.25 -9.59
N ILE A 9 -13.98 3.04 -9.30
CA ILE A 9 -13.92 4.00 -8.19
C ILE A 9 -13.32 5.31 -8.72
N PRO A 10 -13.71 6.49 -8.21
CA PRO A 10 -12.97 7.70 -8.48
C PRO A 10 -11.54 7.55 -7.95
N GLY A 11 -10.54 7.81 -8.79
CA GLY A 11 -9.17 7.99 -8.35
C GLY A 11 -9.01 9.36 -7.69
N TYR A 12 -8.22 9.43 -6.62
CA TYR A 12 -8.06 10.65 -5.83
C TYR A 12 -6.62 11.17 -5.89
N THR A 13 -6.47 12.47 -6.04
CA THR A 13 -5.21 13.20 -5.82
C THR A 13 -5.52 14.43 -4.98
N HIS A 14 -4.78 14.66 -3.89
CA HIS A 14 -5.12 15.70 -2.90
C HIS A 14 -6.55 15.56 -2.36
N PHE A 15 -7.05 14.32 -2.32
CA PHE A 15 -8.42 14.00 -1.93
C PHE A 15 -9.51 14.64 -2.81
N GLN A 16 -9.14 15.11 -4.01
CA GLN A 16 -10.04 15.55 -5.07
C GLN A 16 -10.18 14.45 -6.12
N HIS A 17 -11.35 14.38 -6.76
CA HIS A 17 -11.53 13.44 -7.88
C HIS A 17 -10.59 13.81 -9.02
N ALA A 18 -9.86 12.81 -9.53
CA ALA A 18 -8.92 12.98 -10.61
C ALA A 18 -9.39 12.25 -11.88
N GLN A 19 -9.38 10.92 -11.86
CA GLN A 19 -9.77 10.09 -13.00
C GLN A 19 -10.41 8.79 -12.51
N PRO A 20 -11.35 8.19 -13.26
CA PRO A 20 -11.88 6.88 -12.92
C PRO A 20 -10.78 5.81 -13.01
N VAL A 21 -10.75 4.91 -12.02
CA VAL A 21 -9.87 3.74 -12.01
C VAL A 21 -10.66 2.49 -11.64
N SER A 22 -10.15 1.32 -12.01
CA SER A 22 -10.63 0.06 -11.44
C SER A 22 -10.34 0.01 -9.93
N LEU A 23 -11.33 -0.40 -9.14
CA LEU A 23 -11.13 -0.69 -7.72
C LEU A 23 -10.07 -1.79 -7.52
N ALA A 24 -9.98 -2.75 -8.44
CA ALA A 24 -8.90 -3.74 -8.37
C ALA A 24 -7.52 -3.08 -8.53
N HIS A 25 -7.38 -2.10 -9.41
CA HIS A 25 -6.13 -1.36 -9.59
C HIS A 25 -5.71 -0.62 -8.31
N HIS A 26 -6.66 0.06 -7.67
CA HIS A 26 -6.43 0.74 -6.38
C HIS A 26 -5.96 -0.23 -5.30
N ILE A 27 -6.65 -1.36 -5.13
CA ILE A 27 -6.27 -2.37 -4.12
C ILE A 27 -4.91 -3.01 -4.42
N LEU A 28 -4.57 -3.20 -5.70
CA LEU A 28 -3.28 -3.77 -6.10
C LEU A 28 -2.10 -2.82 -5.87
N ALA A 29 -2.33 -1.51 -5.75
CA ALA A 29 -1.29 -0.58 -5.31
C ALA A 29 -0.79 -0.90 -3.89
N TYR A 30 -1.66 -1.37 -3.00
CA TYR A 30 -1.27 -1.85 -1.67
C TYR A 30 -0.61 -3.23 -1.70
N TYR A 31 -1.03 -4.12 -2.61
CA TYR A 31 -0.34 -5.40 -2.82
C TYR A 31 1.15 -5.17 -3.14
N GLU A 32 1.43 -4.26 -4.08
CA GLU A 32 2.80 -3.86 -4.45
C GLU A 32 3.62 -3.33 -3.27
N MET A 33 3.00 -2.53 -2.39
CA MET A 33 3.65 -2.05 -1.17
C MET A 33 4.03 -3.22 -0.25
N PHE A 34 3.09 -4.13 0.01
CA PHE A 34 3.32 -5.28 0.88
C PHE A 34 4.28 -6.32 0.28
N THR A 35 4.34 -6.48 -1.05
CA THR A 35 5.37 -7.31 -1.70
C THR A 35 6.77 -6.78 -1.37
N ARG A 36 6.99 -5.47 -1.49
CA ARG A 36 8.28 -4.86 -1.14
C ARG A 36 8.59 -4.94 0.36
N ASP A 37 7.57 -5.01 1.22
CA ASP A 37 7.77 -5.22 2.65
C ASP A 37 8.15 -6.67 2.95
N PHE A 38 7.52 -7.62 2.27
CA PHE A 38 7.88 -9.04 2.34
C PHE A 38 9.35 -9.25 1.95
N GLU A 39 9.82 -8.62 0.87
CA GLU A 39 11.24 -8.65 0.48
C GLU A 39 12.17 -8.11 1.57
N LYS A 40 11.78 -7.03 2.28
CA LYS A 40 12.57 -6.48 3.40
C LYS A 40 12.62 -7.44 4.57
N LEU A 41 11.50 -8.09 4.91
CA LEU A 41 11.46 -9.11 5.95
C LEU A 41 12.34 -10.31 5.58
N MET A 42 12.31 -10.74 4.32
CA MET A 42 13.19 -11.82 3.84
C MET A 42 14.67 -11.43 3.87
N ASN A 43 15.00 -10.17 3.62
CA ASN A 43 16.37 -9.68 3.75
C ASN A 43 16.80 -9.62 5.22
N ALA A 44 15.96 -9.09 6.11
CA ALA A 44 16.23 -9.09 7.55
C ALA A 44 16.42 -10.52 8.11
N TYR A 45 15.62 -11.49 7.65
CA TYR A 45 15.82 -12.91 7.97
C TYR A 45 17.20 -13.40 7.53
N LYS A 46 17.61 -13.13 6.28
CA LYS A 46 18.93 -13.55 5.78
C LYS A 46 20.09 -12.95 6.57
N THR A 47 19.97 -11.70 7.04
CA THR A 47 20.98 -11.05 7.87
C THR A 47 21.02 -11.67 9.27
N ALA A 48 19.86 -11.98 9.85
CA ALA A 48 19.75 -12.62 11.17
C ALA A 48 20.15 -14.11 11.16
N ASP A 49 20.15 -14.76 10.00
CA ASP A 49 20.46 -16.18 9.80
C ASP A 49 21.98 -16.47 9.79
N VAL A 50 22.65 -15.98 10.84
CA VAL A 50 24.08 -16.14 11.11
C VAL A 50 24.29 -16.52 12.58
N LEU A 51 24.87 -17.70 12.85
CA LEU A 51 25.16 -18.17 14.20
C LEU A 51 26.24 -17.30 14.86
N THR A 52 25.93 -16.74 16.03
CA THR A 52 26.87 -16.01 16.88
C THR A 52 27.38 -16.81 18.08
N LEU A 53 26.73 -17.94 18.40
CA LEU A 53 27.20 -18.89 19.43
C LEU A 53 28.64 -19.33 19.14
N GLY A 54 29.43 -19.52 20.20
CA GLY A 54 30.88 -19.79 20.11
C GLY A 54 31.76 -18.53 20.04
N SER A 55 31.19 -17.32 20.03
CA SER A 55 31.96 -16.05 20.06
C SER A 55 32.52 -15.68 21.45
N GLY A 56 32.13 -16.41 22.50
CA GLY A 56 32.54 -16.16 23.87
C GLY A 56 32.18 -14.75 24.35
N ALA A 57 33.00 -14.18 25.24
CA ALA A 57 32.78 -12.82 25.75
C ALA A 57 33.07 -11.73 24.70
N LEU A 58 34.11 -11.93 23.88
CA LEU A 58 34.48 -11.05 22.75
C LEU A 58 35.55 -11.65 21.83
N ALA A 59 36.36 -12.60 22.30
CA ALA A 59 37.58 -13.08 21.62
C ALA A 59 37.45 -14.48 21.00
N GLY A 60 36.26 -15.09 21.05
CA GLY A 60 36.04 -16.49 20.73
C GLY A 60 35.96 -17.36 21.99
N ALA A 61 35.83 -18.67 21.80
CA ALA A 61 35.80 -19.65 22.88
C ALA A 61 37.19 -20.30 23.10
N ASP A 62 37.53 -20.55 24.36
CA ASP A 62 38.78 -21.25 24.76
C ASP A 62 38.66 -22.79 24.69
N PHE A 63 37.54 -23.30 24.15
CA PHE A 63 37.25 -24.72 24.03
C PHE A 63 37.21 -25.12 22.55
N ASP A 64 37.48 -26.38 22.27
CA ASP A 64 37.40 -26.96 20.93
C ASP A 64 35.93 -27.17 20.52
N ILE A 65 35.28 -26.06 20.12
CA ILE A 65 33.89 -26.02 19.69
C ILE A 65 33.83 -25.98 18.16
N ASP A 66 33.14 -26.96 17.58
CA ASP A 66 32.78 -26.92 16.17
C ASP A 66 31.53 -26.05 15.96
N ARG A 67 31.75 -24.77 15.68
CA ARG A 67 30.67 -23.80 15.42
C ARG A 67 29.85 -24.13 14.18
N GLN A 68 30.42 -24.85 13.20
CA GLN A 68 29.65 -25.26 12.02
C GLN A 68 28.65 -26.36 12.39
N LEU A 69 29.08 -27.32 13.22
CA LEU A 69 28.18 -28.33 13.78
C LEU A 69 27.06 -27.67 14.61
N GLU A 70 27.36 -26.65 15.41
CA GLU A 70 26.34 -25.89 16.14
C GLU A 70 25.36 -25.16 15.21
N ALA A 71 25.87 -24.52 14.14
CA ALA A 71 25.03 -23.83 13.16
C ALA A 71 24.07 -24.81 12.48
N ASP A 72 24.58 -25.95 12.02
CA ASP A 72 23.79 -26.99 11.38
C ASP A 72 22.73 -27.57 12.33
N ALA A 73 23.08 -27.77 13.61
CA ALA A 73 22.17 -28.28 14.63
C ALA A 73 21.07 -27.29 15.01
N LEU A 74 21.39 -26.00 15.06
CA LEU A 74 20.46 -24.91 15.41
C LEU A 74 19.71 -24.34 14.19
N GLY A 75 20.04 -24.81 12.98
CA GLY A 75 19.37 -24.43 11.74
C GLY A 75 19.87 -23.12 11.11
N PHE A 76 21.00 -22.58 11.54
CA PHE A 76 21.59 -21.37 10.96
C PHE A 76 22.27 -21.69 9.63
N ARG A 77 22.15 -20.77 8.67
CA ARG A 77 22.79 -20.89 7.35
C ARG A 77 24.31 -20.76 7.39
N SER A 78 24.86 -20.00 8.33
CA SER A 78 26.30 -19.72 8.40
C SER A 78 26.74 -19.31 9.79
N ILE A 79 28.06 -19.27 10.02
CA ILE A 79 28.67 -18.79 11.26
C ILE A 79 29.22 -17.37 11.10
N SER A 80 29.16 -16.58 12.17
CA SER A 80 29.80 -15.27 12.18
C SER A 80 31.33 -15.37 12.11
N ARG A 81 31.97 -14.37 11.50
CA ARG A 81 33.43 -14.40 11.20
C ARG A 81 34.29 -13.66 12.23
N ASN A 82 33.68 -12.82 13.07
CA ASN A 82 34.39 -12.01 14.05
C ASN A 82 33.61 -12.02 15.37
N SER A 83 34.26 -12.44 16.44
CA SER A 83 33.63 -12.60 17.75
C SER A 83 33.28 -11.25 18.41
N MET A 84 34.09 -10.21 18.19
CA MET A 84 33.82 -8.87 18.72
C MET A 84 32.58 -8.27 18.06
N ASP A 85 32.47 -8.40 16.75
CA ASP A 85 31.28 -8.02 15.97
C ASP A 85 30.04 -8.77 16.47
N SER A 86 30.13 -10.10 16.57
CA SER A 86 29.03 -10.98 16.98
C SER A 86 28.39 -10.65 18.32
N VAL A 87 29.17 -10.12 19.27
CA VAL A 87 28.68 -9.77 20.62
C VAL A 87 28.26 -8.30 20.73
N SER A 88 28.69 -7.44 19.80
CA SER A 88 28.56 -5.98 19.91
C SER A 88 27.61 -5.36 18.90
N ASP A 89 27.40 -5.99 17.75
CA ASP A 89 26.54 -5.46 16.70
C ASP A 89 25.05 -5.79 16.94
N ARG A 90 24.14 -4.94 16.43
CA ARG A 90 22.68 -5.14 16.51
C ARG A 90 21.97 -4.81 15.19
N ASP A 91 22.65 -4.89 14.06
CA ASP A 91 22.07 -4.58 12.75
C ASP A 91 20.88 -5.49 12.44
N PHE A 92 20.92 -6.76 12.85
CA PHE A 92 19.77 -7.67 12.69
C PHE A 92 18.48 -7.13 13.34
N ALA A 93 18.59 -6.48 14.50
CA ALA A 93 17.46 -5.90 15.21
C ALA A 93 16.97 -4.60 14.52
N LEU A 94 17.91 -3.77 14.05
CA LEU A 94 17.61 -2.55 13.30
C LEU A 94 16.93 -2.87 11.96
N GLU A 95 17.47 -3.80 11.17
CA GLU A 95 16.92 -4.21 9.88
C GLU A 95 15.53 -4.83 10.02
N PHE A 96 15.34 -5.69 11.04
CA PHE A 96 14.03 -6.27 11.32
C PHE A 96 13.02 -5.21 11.71
N ASN A 97 13.35 -4.31 12.65
CA ASN A 97 12.44 -3.22 13.04
C ASN A 97 12.20 -2.21 11.91
N PHE A 98 13.16 -2.01 11.01
CA PHE A 98 12.96 -1.23 9.80
C PHE A 98 11.93 -1.88 8.87
N ALA A 99 12.04 -3.19 8.62
CA ALA A 99 11.07 -3.93 7.84
C ALA A 99 9.66 -3.86 8.48
N LEU A 100 9.57 -4.05 9.80
CA LEU A 100 8.31 -3.91 10.55
C LEU A 100 7.73 -2.49 10.47
N SER A 101 8.57 -1.46 10.54
CA SER A 101 8.14 -0.06 10.41
C SER A 101 7.54 0.23 9.03
N MET A 102 8.10 -0.35 7.97
CA MET A 102 7.55 -0.23 6.61
C MET A 102 6.18 -0.92 6.49
N VAL A 103 6.03 -2.13 7.06
CA VAL A 103 4.73 -2.83 7.11
C VAL A 103 3.69 -1.99 7.84
N ALA A 104 4.04 -1.48 9.04
CA ALA A 104 3.14 -0.64 9.84
C ALA A 104 2.75 0.65 9.08
N LEU A 105 3.69 1.29 8.39
CA LEU A 105 3.42 2.48 7.58
C LEU A 105 2.46 2.19 6.42
N HIS A 106 2.64 1.08 5.71
CA HIS A 106 1.71 0.73 4.61
C HIS A 106 0.34 0.30 5.13
N LEU A 107 0.27 -0.39 6.26
CA LEU A 107 -0.99 -0.67 6.96
C LEU A 107 -1.70 0.63 7.35
N SER A 108 -1.00 1.59 7.95
CA SER A 108 -1.59 2.86 8.39
C SER A 108 -2.22 3.63 7.23
N ARG A 109 -1.53 3.66 6.08
CA ARG A 109 -2.04 4.27 4.84
C ARG A 109 -3.28 3.56 4.30
N PHE A 110 -3.36 2.23 4.42
CA PHE A 110 -4.55 1.50 3.98
C PHE A 110 -5.70 1.69 4.97
N CYS A 111 -5.41 1.66 6.27
CA CYS A 111 -6.38 1.96 7.31
C CYS A 111 -6.99 3.36 7.15
N GLU A 112 -6.20 4.39 6.82
CA GLU A 112 -6.69 5.74 6.52
C GLU A 112 -7.79 5.72 5.44
N GLU A 113 -7.51 5.07 4.32
CA GLU A 113 -8.47 5.00 3.22
C GLU A 113 -9.73 4.24 3.60
N LEU A 114 -9.61 3.13 4.34
CA LEU A 114 -10.77 2.38 4.80
C LEU A 114 -11.59 3.18 5.83
N ILE A 115 -10.95 3.94 6.72
CA ILE A 115 -11.64 4.82 7.68
C ILE A 115 -12.47 5.86 6.92
N ILE A 116 -11.84 6.51 5.93
CA ILE A 116 -12.51 7.46 5.05
C ILE A 116 -13.64 6.81 4.27
N TRP A 117 -13.40 5.67 3.62
CA TRP A 117 -14.38 4.98 2.79
C TRP A 117 -15.58 4.45 3.58
N ASN A 118 -15.39 4.18 4.88
CA ASN A 118 -16.45 3.77 5.80
C ASN A 118 -17.23 4.97 6.38
N SER A 119 -16.79 6.21 6.15
CA SER A 119 -17.51 7.41 6.60
C SER A 119 -18.90 7.51 5.96
N PHE A 120 -19.79 8.27 6.58
CA PHE A 120 -21.13 8.49 6.06
C PHE A 120 -21.11 9.20 4.69
N GLU A 121 -20.22 10.18 4.54
CA GLU A 121 -20.08 11.03 3.36
C GLU A 121 -19.59 10.23 2.14
N PHE A 122 -18.65 9.30 2.37
CA PHE A 122 -18.12 8.42 1.33
C PHE A 122 -19.02 7.21 1.14
N GLY A 123 -19.20 6.37 2.17
CA GLY A 123 -20.05 5.19 2.15
C GLY A 123 -19.64 4.13 1.11
N PHE A 124 -18.36 4.06 0.75
CA PHE A 124 -17.84 3.17 -0.29
C PHE A 124 -17.73 1.73 0.18
N ILE A 125 -17.58 1.54 1.49
CA ILE A 125 -17.47 0.23 2.11
C ILE A 125 -18.42 0.07 3.29
N LYS A 126 -18.61 -1.18 3.68
CA LYS A 126 -19.25 -1.57 4.92
C LYS A 126 -18.37 -2.57 5.63
N LEU A 127 -17.93 -2.20 6.83
CA LEU A 127 -17.26 -3.09 7.76
C LEU A 127 -18.29 -3.99 8.46
N LYS A 128 -17.85 -5.19 8.88
CA LYS A 128 -18.63 -6.05 9.75
C LYS A 128 -18.63 -5.53 11.19
N ASP A 129 -19.70 -5.84 11.89
CA ASP A 129 -19.98 -5.43 13.26
C ASP A 129 -18.89 -5.89 14.23
N GLU A 130 -18.30 -7.07 14.02
CA GLU A 130 -17.19 -7.60 14.81
C GLU A 130 -15.90 -6.75 14.77
N PHE A 131 -15.75 -5.89 13.75
CA PHE A 131 -14.60 -5.00 13.57
C PHE A 131 -14.94 -3.52 13.80
N THR A 132 -16.14 -3.22 14.29
CA THR A 132 -16.59 -1.86 14.55
C THR A 132 -17.25 -1.73 15.91
N THR A 133 -17.10 -0.60 16.59
CA THR A 133 -17.95 -0.30 17.76
C THR A 133 -19.19 0.48 17.34
N GLY A 134 -20.30 0.23 18.04
CA GLY A 134 -21.56 0.93 17.84
C GLY A 134 -21.85 1.95 18.94
N SER A 135 -22.71 2.93 18.66
CA SER A 135 -23.32 3.76 19.70
C SER A 135 -24.62 3.13 20.19
N SER A 136 -24.85 3.12 21.51
CA SER A 136 -26.13 2.71 22.08
C SER A 136 -27.29 3.64 21.70
N ILE A 137 -27.00 4.89 21.32
CA ILE A 137 -27.98 5.91 20.92
C ILE A 137 -28.19 5.91 19.40
N MET A 138 -27.13 5.65 18.62
CA MET A 138 -27.16 5.68 17.15
C MET A 138 -26.80 4.29 16.57
N PRO A 139 -27.79 3.40 16.36
CA PRO A 139 -27.54 2.01 15.95
C PRO A 139 -26.90 1.88 14.54
N GLN A 140 -27.04 2.91 13.70
CA GLN A 140 -26.40 2.97 12.38
C GLN A 140 -24.94 3.42 12.43
N LYS A 141 -24.50 4.09 13.51
CA LYS A 141 -23.14 4.63 13.63
C LYS A 141 -22.18 3.51 14.00
N LYS A 142 -21.29 3.16 13.06
CA LYS A 142 -20.25 2.14 13.23
C LYS A 142 -18.87 2.77 13.11
N ASN A 143 -18.13 2.76 14.22
CA ASN A 143 -16.80 3.35 14.28
C ASN A 143 -15.76 2.32 13.82
N PRO A 144 -14.79 2.69 12.99
CA PRO A 144 -13.75 1.79 12.50
C PRO A 144 -12.58 1.65 13.49
N ASP A 145 -12.84 1.40 14.78
CA ASP A 145 -11.85 1.49 15.87
C ASP A 145 -10.61 0.61 15.63
N VAL A 146 -10.80 -0.59 15.07
CA VAL A 146 -9.67 -1.50 14.79
C VAL A 146 -8.71 -0.89 13.77
N LEU A 147 -9.24 -0.22 12.74
CA LEU A 147 -8.42 0.47 11.75
C LEU A 147 -7.71 1.68 12.35
N GLU A 148 -8.39 2.42 13.22
CA GLU A 148 -7.81 3.56 13.95
C GLU A 148 -6.68 3.12 14.88
N LEU A 149 -6.84 1.98 15.56
CA LEU A 149 -5.81 1.39 16.42
C LEU A 149 -4.60 0.93 15.61
N ILE A 150 -4.79 0.25 14.47
CA ILE A 150 -3.66 -0.13 13.59
C ILE A 150 -2.90 1.12 13.12
N ARG A 151 -3.63 2.15 12.68
CA ARG A 151 -3.05 3.43 12.27
C ARG A 151 -2.27 4.10 13.41
N GLY A 152 -2.83 4.15 14.61
CA GLY A 152 -2.19 4.75 15.79
C GLY A 152 -0.96 3.98 16.26
N LYS A 153 -1.01 2.64 16.30
CA LYS A 153 0.10 1.78 16.72
C LYS A 153 1.34 1.88 15.83
N THR A 154 1.19 2.39 14.60
CA THR A 154 2.31 2.65 13.69
C THR A 154 3.35 3.59 14.31
N GLY A 155 2.91 4.60 15.09
CA GLY A 155 3.82 5.51 15.78
C GLY A 155 4.74 4.80 16.78
N GLY A 156 4.22 3.80 17.51
CA GLY A 156 5.01 2.99 18.44
C GLY A 156 6.08 2.15 17.74
N VAL A 157 5.72 1.49 16.63
CA VAL A 157 6.66 0.66 15.84
C VAL A 157 7.82 1.50 15.29
N ILE A 158 7.52 2.67 14.72
CA ILE A 158 8.55 3.60 14.21
C ILE A 158 9.42 4.14 15.35
N SER A 159 8.81 4.47 16.50
CA SER A 159 9.56 4.96 17.66
C SER A 159 10.52 3.90 18.20
N ASN A 160 10.12 2.62 18.19
CA ASN A 160 10.96 1.51 18.58
C ASN A 160 12.21 1.38 17.69
N LEU A 161 12.07 1.57 16.38
CA LEU A 161 13.23 1.64 15.48
C LEU A 161 14.16 2.80 15.84
N LEU A 162 13.61 3.99 16.08
CA LEU A 162 14.41 5.15 16.47
C LEU A 162 15.14 4.93 17.80
N SER A 163 14.49 4.30 18.78
CA SER A 163 15.12 3.92 20.05
C SER A 163 16.32 2.99 19.84
N LEU A 164 16.22 2.00 18.96
CA LEU A 164 17.33 1.12 18.61
C LEU A 164 18.50 1.89 17.98
N PHE A 165 18.21 2.78 17.02
CA PHE A 165 19.25 3.63 16.40
C PHE A 165 19.96 4.50 17.43
N ILE A 166 19.21 5.14 18.32
CA ILE A 166 19.75 6.02 19.35
C ILE A 166 20.58 5.23 20.37
N MET A 167 20.13 4.03 20.76
CA MET A 167 20.85 3.14 21.67
C MET A 167 22.20 2.70 21.08
N MET A 168 22.23 2.29 19.81
CA MET A 168 23.47 1.82 19.16
C MET A 168 24.44 2.95 18.83
N LYS A 169 23.95 4.19 18.69
CA LYS A 169 24.74 5.34 18.25
C LYS A 169 25.90 5.63 19.22
N SER A 170 27.12 5.56 18.70
CA SER A 170 28.36 5.91 19.38
C SER A 170 28.75 4.99 20.55
N LEU A 171 28.21 3.76 20.63
CA LEU A 171 28.74 2.75 21.54
C LEU A 171 30.13 2.30 21.08
N PRO A 172 31.15 2.27 21.97
CA PRO A 172 32.44 1.67 21.64
C PRO A 172 32.33 0.14 21.60
N LEU A 173 33.20 -0.53 20.87
CA LEU A 173 33.35 -1.98 21.00
C LEU A 173 33.82 -2.33 22.43
N THR A 174 33.41 -3.45 23.03
CA THR A 174 32.54 -4.50 22.46
C THR A 174 31.14 -4.49 23.07
N TYR A 175 30.78 -5.51 23.86
CA TYR A 175 29.49 -5.56 24.55
C TYR A 175 29.41 -4.47 25.62
N ASN A 176 28.34 -3.67 25.55
CA ASN A 176 27.97 -2.72 26.60
C ASN A 176 26.57 -3.07 27.11
N ARG A 177 26.29 -2.73 28.37
CA ARG A 177 25.02 -3.09 29.03
C ARG A 177 23.81 -2.40 28.37
N ASP A 178 24.03 -1.26 27.73
CA ASP A 178 23.06 -0.53 26.89
C ASP A 178 22.35 -1.45 25.89
N MET A 179 23.07 -2.42 25.33
CA MET A 179 22.56 -3.37 24.35
C MET A 179 21.54 -4.37 24.94
N GLN A 180 21.21 -4.32 26.23
CA GLN A 180 20.08 -5.08 26.79
C GLN A 180 18.72 -4.45 26.45
N GLU A 181 18.70 -3.16 26.10
CA GLU A 181 17.50 -2.43 25.68
C GLU A 181 17.06 -2.79 24.24
N ASP A 182 17.73 -3.74 23.58
CA ASP A 182 17.40 -4.22 22.24
C ASP A 182 16.09 -5.02 22.18
N LYS A 183 15.81 -5.85 23.19
CA LYS A 183 14.73 -6.85 23.14
C LYS A 183 13.36 -6.22 23.13
N LYS A 184 13.11 -5.27 24.03
CA LYS A 184 11.78 -4.70 24.21
C LYS A 184 11.27 -4.02 22.93
N PRO A 185 12.02 -3.10 22.29
CA PRO A 185 11.62 -2.50 21.02
C PRO A 185 11.38 -3.52 19.89
N VAL A 186 12.20 -4.58 19.83
CA VAL A 186 12.06 -5.65 18.83
C VAL A 186 10.77 -6.44 19.06
N MET A 187 10.58 -6.96 20.27
CA MET A 187 9.43 -7.80 20.63
C MET A 187 8.10 -7.04 20.52
N GLU A 188 8.05 -5.81 21.06
CA GLU A 188 6.83 -4.99 20.99
C GLU A 188 6.43 -4.66 19.54
N SER A 189 7.42 -4.41 18.67
CA SER A 189 7.17 -4.15 17.26
C SER A 189 6.68 -5.41 16.55
N ALA A 190 7.30 -6.56 16.81
CA ALA A 190 6.89 -7.83 16.22
C ALA A 190 5.47 -8.21 16.62
N ASP A 191 5.14 -8.14 17.91
CA ASP A 191 3.81 -8.46 18.43
C ASP A 191 2.74 -7.53 17.87
N THR A 192 3.05 -6.23 17.80
CA THR A 192 2.15 -5.22 17.25
C THR A 192 1.86 -5.47 15.78
N VAL A 193 2.90 -5.60 14.95
CA VAL A 193 2.74 -5.78 13.50
C VAL A 193 2.08 -7.12 13.19
N SER A 194 2.47 -8.21 13.86
CA SER A 194 1.86 -9.52 13.68
C SER A 194 0.37 -9.49 14.01
N SER A 195 0.00 -8.96 15.18
CA SER A 195 -1.40 -8.84 15.59
C SER A 195 -2.21 -7.95 14.65
N SER A 196 -1.62 -6.83 14.20
CA SER A 196 -2.25 -5.92 13.23
C SER A 196 -2.47 -6.60 11.87
N LEU A 197 -1.52 -7.37 11.35
CA LEU A 197 -1.67 -8.10 10.10
C LEU A 197 -2.76 -9.18 10.20
N LEU A 198 -2.81 -9.92 11.30
CA LEU A 198 -3.81 -10.97 11.53
C LEU A 198 -5.23 -10.39 11.50
N ILE A 199 -5.49 -9.33 12.25
CA ILE A 199 -6.82 -8.72 12.28
C ILE A 199 -7.15 -7.99 10.96
N PHE A 200 -6.15 -7.34 10.34
CA PHE A 200 -6.33 -6.63 9.07
C PHE A 200 -6.72 -7.60 7.94
N LYS A 201 -6.11 -8.79 7.91
CA LYS A 201 -6.48 -9.86 6.97
C LYS A 201 -7.96 -10.24 7.09
N GLU A 202 -8.48 -10.38 8.30
CA GLU A 202 -9.89 -10.72 8.53
C GLU A 202 -10.84 -9.58 8.11
N ILE A 203 -10.45 -8.32 8.38
CA ILE A 203 -11.19 -7.14 7.91
C ILE A 203 -11.26 -7.14 6.38
N ILE A 204 -10.12 -7.27 5.69
CA ILE A 204 -10.08 -7.29 4.22
C ILE A 204 -10.86 -8.48 3.65
N GLY A 205 -10.78 -9.65 4.30
CA GLY A 205 -11.50 -10.86 3.88
C GLY A 205 -13.02 -10.74 3.96
N THR A 206 -13.53 -9.84 4.79
CA THR A 206 -14.97 -9.68 5.05
C THR A 206 -15.56 -8.35 4.57
N LEU A 207 -14.69 -7.45 4.09
CA LEU A 207 -15.03 -6.12 3.60
C LEU A 207 -16.02 -6.19 2.43
N LYS A 208 -17.11 -5.40 2.52
CA LYS A 208 -18.08 -5.24 1.43
C LYS A 208 -17.97 -3.87 0.80
N PHE A 209 -17.87 -3.84 -0.54
CA PHE A 209 -17.91 -2.60 -1.31
C PHE A 209 -19.33 -2.27 -1.75
N ASN A 210 -19.75 -1.02 -1.57
CA ASN A 210 -21.01 -0.50 -2.07
C ASN A 210 -20.85 -0.08 -3.54
N LYS A 211 -21.04 -1.04 -4.44
CA LYS A 211 -20.83 -0.84 -5.89
C LYS A 211 -21.77 0.21 -6.49
N GLU A 212 -22.99 0.32 -5.97
CA GLU A 212 -23.98 1.30 -6.44
C GLU A 212 -23.55 2.73 -6.09
N ASN A 213 -23.09 2.93 -4.85
CA ASN A 213 -22.55 4.23 -4.43
C ASN A 213 -21.25 4.58 -5.17
N LEU A 214 -20.33 3.62 -5.36
CA LEU A 214 -19.14 3.84 -6.16
C LEU A 214 -19.49 4.28 -7.60
N ALA A 215 -20.47 3.62 -8.22
CA ALA A 215 -20.93 3.98 -9.56
C ALA A 215 -21.60 5.36 -9.61
N SER A 216 -22.30 5.78 -8.54
CA SER A 216 -22.93 7.10 -8.49
C SER A 216 -21.89 8.23 -8.48
N ARG A 217 -20.72 8.02 -7.86
CA ARG A 217 -19.63 9.02 -7.82
C ARG A 217 -18.93 9.22 -9.16
N LEU A 218 -19.09 8.29 -10.09
CA LEU A 218 -18.50 8.38 -11.43
C LEU A 218 -19.38 9.12 -12.44
N LYS A 219 -20.55 9.58 -12.00
CA LYS A 219 -21.45 10.45 -12.78
C LYS A 219 -21.06 11.93 -12.70
N ASP A 220 -20.14 12.28 -11.81
CA ASP A 220 -19.57 13.63 -11.80
C ASP A 220 -18.67 13.79 -13.02
N ASP A 221 -19.03 14.69 -13.92
CA ASP A 221 -18.35 14.84 -15.20
C ASP A 221 -16.95 15.46 -15.07
N SER A 222 -16.66 16.12 -13.95
CA SER A 222 -15.36 16.77 -13.72
C SER A 222 -14.18 15.79 -13.86
N ILE A 223 -14.41 14.51 -13.57
CA ILE A 223 -13.41 13.43 -13.65
C ILE A 223 -12.98 13.10 -15.08
N TYR A 224 -13.71 13.57 -16.10
CA TYR A 224 -13.43 13.33 -17.52
C TYR A 224 -12.75 14.51 -18.21
N ALA A 225 -12.42 15.60 -17.50
CA ALA A 225 -11.71 16.74 -18.09
C ALA A 225 -10.37 16.32 -18.75
N THR A 226 -9.66 15.39 -18.12
CA THR A 226 -8.42 14.81 -18.69
C THR A 226 -8.69 13.95 -19.92
N ASP A 227 -9.84 13.28 -19.97
CA ASP A 227 -10.26 12.49 -21.13
C ASP A 227 -10.59 13.41 -22.33
N VAL A 228 -11.13 14.62 -22.11
CA VAL A 228 -11.30 15.65 -23.16
C VAL A 228 -9.95 16.06 -23.76
N ALA A 229 -8.96 16.35 -22.90
CA ALA A 229 -7.60 16.65 -23.38
C ALA A 229 -7.00 15.47 -24.18
N THR A 230 -7.20 14.25 -23.69
CA THR A 230 -6.72 13.02 -24.36
C THR A 230 -7.40 12.80 -25.71
N TYR A 231 -8.70 13.09 -25.81
CA TYR A 231 -9.46 13.05 -27.06
C TYR A 231 -8.84 13.99 -28.11
N LEU A 232 -8.54 15.23 -27.72
CA LEU A 232 -7.91 16.22 -28.61
C LEU A 232 -6.52 15.78 -29.07
N VAL A 233 -5.73 15.16 -28.18
CA VAL A 233 -4.44 14.57 -28.54
C VAL A 233 -4.61 13.47 -29.60
N LYS A 234 -5.62 12.61 -29.46
CA LYS A 234 -5.92 11.57 -30.46
C LYS A 234 -6.38 12.15 -31.80
N LYS A 235 -6.94 13.36 -31.82
CA LYS A 235 -7.27 14.11 -33.04
C LYS A 235 -6.08 14.88 -33.63
N GLY A 236 -4.87 14.71 -33.07
CA GLY A 236 -3.64 15.31 -33.58
C GLY A 236 -3.27 16.66 -32.96
N VAL A 237 -4.01 17.13 -31.95
CA VAL A 237 -3.69 18.38 -31.27
C VAL A 237 -2.53 18.15 -30.27
N PRO A 238 -1.46 18.97 -30.29
CA PRO A 238 -0.35 18.82 -29.34
C PRO A 238 -0.81 18.90 -27.88
N PHE A 239 -0.24 18.05 -27.00
CA PHE A 239 -0.70 17.87 -25.62
C PHE A 239 -0.92 19.17 -24.84
N ARG A 240 0.04 20.11 -24.88
CA ARG A 240 -0.09 21.40 -24.18
C ARG A 240 -1.30 22.21 -24.66
N LYS A 241 -1.55 22.21 -25.97
CA LYS A 241 -2.70 22.90 -26.58
C LYS A 241 -4.01 22.16 -26.25
N SER A 242 -4.01 20.83 -26.26
CA SER A 242 -5.15 20.02 -25.84
C SER A 242 -5.56 20.29 -24.39
N HIS A 243 -4.58 20.42 -23.49
CA HIS A 243 -4.82 20.73 -22.08
C HIS A 243 -5.39 22.16 -21.91
N GLU A 244 -4.85 23.14 -22.62
CA GLU A 244 -5.38 24.51 -22.63
C GLU A 244 -6.84 24.57 -23.14
N ILE A 245 -7.14 23.87 -24.24
CA ILE A 245 -8.49 23.78 -24.80
C ILE A 245 -9.44 23.10 -23.81
N ALA A 246 -9.02 21.99 -23.20
CA ALA A 246 -9.82 21.30 -22.18
C ALA A 246 -10.10 22.22 -20.97
N GLY A 247 -9.12 23.00 -20.51
CA GLY A 247 -9.33 24.01 -19.46
C GLY A 247 -10.36 25.08 -19.85
N LYS A 248 -10.33 25.57 -21.10
CA LYS A 248 -11.34 26.51 -21.61
C LYS A 248 -12.74 25.90 -21.67
N ILE A 249 -12.85 24.62 -22.06
CA ILE A 249 -14.11 23.88 -22.07
C ILE A 249 -14.67 23.76 -20.64
N VAL A 250 -13.85 23.34 -19.67
CA VAL A 250 -14.25 23.22 -18.27
C VAL A 250 -14.74 24.57 -17.73
N SER A 251 -13.96 25.63 -17.95
CA SER A 251 -14.35 26.98 -17.51
C SER A 251 -15.64 27.47 -18.18
N TYR A 252 -15.85 27.17 -19.47
CA TYR A 252 -17.11 27.48 -20.14
C TYR A 252 -18.30 26.73 -19.52
N ALA A 253 -18.13 25.44 -19.23
CA ALA A 253 -19.18 24.61 -18.63
C ALA A 253 -19.58 25.15 -17.25
N GLU A 254 -18.59 25.43 -16.39
CA GLU A 254 -18.80 25.99 -15.05
C GLU A 254 -19.54 27.34 -15.11
N ASN A 255 -19.08 28.27 -15.95
CA ASN A 255 -19.71 29.58 -16.11
C ASN A 255 -21.14 29.49 -16.67
N ALA A 256 -21.43 28.46 -17.47
CA ALA A 256 -22.77 28.21 -18.01
C ALA A 256 -23.68 27.41 -17.07
N GLY A 257 -23.19 27.01 -15.89
CA GLY A 257 -23.92 26.13 -14.96
C GLY A 257 -24.22 24.74 -15.56
N LYS A 258 -23.36 24.27 -16.46
CA LYS A 258 -23.48 22.99 -17.17
C LYS A 258 -22.35 22.05 -16.77
N THR A 259 -22.57 20.77 -17.01
CA THR A 259 -21.53 19.74 -16.94
C THR A 259 -20.95 19.48 -18.32
N LEU A 260 -19.78 18.83 -18.40
CA LEU A 260 -19.15 18.51 -19.68
C LEU A 260 -20.06 17.63 -20.56
N SER A 261 -20.78 16.66 -19.98
CA SER A 261 -21.68 15.79 -20.77
C SER A 261 -22.96 16.48 -21.24
N THR A 262 -23.37 17.59 -20.59
CA THR A 262 -24.63 18.31 -20.92
C THR A 262 -24.43 19.49 -21.88
N MET A 263 -23.18 19.84 -22.20
CA MET A 263 -22.86 20.80 -23.26
C MET A 263 -23.27 20.26 -24.63
N SER A 264 -23.90 21.10 -25.46
CA SER A 264 -24.22 20.73 -26.84
C SER A 264 -22.98 20.74 -27.73
N LEU A 265 -22.98 19.97 -28.82
CA LEU A 265 -21.85 19.97 -29.78
C LEU A 265 -21.57 21.37 -30.34
N LYS A 266 -22.61 22.20 -30.53
CA LYS A 266 -22.46 23.60 -30.94
C LYS A 266 -21.65 24.42 -29.94
N GLU A 267 -21.79 24.16 -28.64
CA GLU A 267 -21.03 24.84 -27.59
C GLU A 267 -19.57 24.40 -27.59
N TYR A 268 -19.30 23.11 -27.77
CA TYR A 268 -17.94 22.63 -27.98
C TYR A 268 -17.27 23.27 -29.21
N LYS A 269 -17.99 23.32 -30.34
CA LYS A 269 -17.52 23.94 -31.59
C LYS A 269 -17.23 25.44 -31.48
N LYS A 270 -17.82 26.16 -30.52
CA LYS A 270 -17.45 27.57 -30.24
C LYS A 270 -16.02 27.70 -29.70
N ILE A 271 -15.49 26.66 -29.06
CA ILE A 271 -14.18 26.67 -28.41
C ILE A 271 -13.13 26.03 -29.33
N THR A 272 -13.49 24.97 -30.07
CA THR A 272 -12.56 24.28 -30.95
C THR A 272 -13.26 23.50 -32.07
N ASP A 273 -12.66 23.52 -33.27
CA ASP A 273 -13.14 22.73 -34.41
C ASP A 273 -12.74 21.24 -34.33
N PHE A 274 -11.80 20.87 -33.45
CA PHE A 274 -11.29 19.50 -33.33
C PHE A 274 -12.25 18.53 -32.63
N ILE A 275 -13.36 19.02 -32.07
CA ILE A 275 -14.37 18.21 -31.37
C ILE A 275 -15.51 17.86 -32.32
N GLU A 276 -15.85 16.58 -32.39
CA GLU A 276 -16.97 16.01 -33.14
C GLU A 276 -17.97 15.32 -32.19
N GLY A 277 -19.06 14.78 -32.74
CA GLY A 277 -20.12 14.12 -31.95
C GLY A 277 -19.65 12.91 -31.14
N ASP A 278 -18.52 12.28 -31.51
CA ASP A 278 -17.87 11.19 -30.77
C ASP A 278 -17.26 11.64 -29.43
N ILE A 279 -17.28 12.94 -29.10
CA ILE A 279 -16.88 13.45 -27.78
C ILE A 279 -17.73 12.88 -26.66
N PHE A 280 -19.03 12.63 -26.91
CA PHE A 280 -19.93 12.16 -25.85
C PHE A 280 -19.61 10.73 -25.38
N ASP A 281 -18.92 9.96 -26.22
CA ASP A 281 -18.50 8.59 -25.89
C ASP A 281 -17.45 8.54 -24.77
N ILE A 282 -16.74 9.65 -24.51
CA ILE A 282 -15.71 9.70 -23.46
C ILE A 282 -16.28 9.81 -22.05
N PHE A 283 -17.54 10.26 -21.90
CA PHE A 283 -18.26 10.34 -20.62
C PHE A 283 -18.80 8.97 -20.20
N ASN A 284 -18.01 7.94 -20.46
CA ASN A 284 -18.26 6.56 -20.07
C ASN A 284 -17.10 6.10 -19.17
N PRO A 285 -17.35 5.81 -17.88
CA PRO A 285 -16.31 5.39 -16.95
C PRO A 285 -15.48 4.19 -17.43
N GLU A 286 -16.14 3.19 -18.05
CA GLU A 286 -15.48 1.99 -18.56
C GLU A 286 -14.60 2.28 -19.78
N ALA A 287 -15.06 3.17 -20.67
CA ALA A 287 -14.26 3.62 -21.81
C ALA A 287 -13.02 4.40 -21.35
N SER A 288 -13.19 5.31 -20.39
CA SER A 288 -12.08 6.06 -19.78
C SER A 288 -11.04 5.10 -19.18
N VAL A 289 -11.45 4.16 -18.33
CA VAL A 289 -10.55 3.18 -17.69
C VAL A 289 -9.83 2.31 -18.73
N ASN A 290 -10.55 1.77 -19.72
CA ASN A 290 -9.94 0.91 -20.75
C ASN A 290 -9.10 1.66 -21.78
N SER A 291 -9.16 2.99 -21.82
CA SER A 291 -8.25 3.79 -22.66
C SER A 291 -6.81 3.80 -22.13
N LYS A 292 -6.60 3.55 -20.84
CA LYS A 292 -5.33 3.65 -20.11
C LYS A 292 -4.57 2.31 -20.14
N LYS A 293 -4.14 1.94 -21.35
CA LYS A 293 -3.58 0.62 -21.72
C LYS A 293 -2.06 0.48 -21.55
N THR A 294 -1.38 1.50 -21.04
CA THR A 294 0.06 1.40 -20.74
C THR A 294 0.28 0.33 -19.68
N THR A 295 1.46 -0.31 -19.69
CA THR A 295 1.83 -1.24 -18.62
C THR A 295 1.75 -0.54 -17.26
N GLY A 296 1.18 -1.23 -16.28
CA GLY A 296 0.84 -0.65 -14.97
C GLY A 296 -0.42 0.22 -14.98
N GLY A 297 -1.13 0.32 -16.10
CA GLY A 297 -2.37 1.08 -16.23
C GLY A 297 -3.60 0.38 -15.65
N THR A 298 -4.68 1.14 -15.50
CA THR A 298 -5.94 0.67 -14.90
C THR A 298 -6.87 -0.08 -15.87
N ALA A 299 -6.49 -0.22 -17.14
CA ALA A 299 -7.28 -0.97 -18.10
C ALA A 299 -7.49 -2.42 -17.65
N PHE A 300 -8.69 -2.97 -17.85
CA PHE A 300 -9.03 -4.30 -17.32
C PHE A 300 -8.14 -5.42 -17.84
N LYS A 301 -7.63 -5.28 -19.07
CA LYS A 301 -6.67 -6.23 -19.65
C LYS A 301 -5.33 -6.21 -18.92
N GLU A 302 -4.81 -5.01 -18.59
CA GLU A 302 -3.56 -4.85 -17.83
C GLU A 302 -3.68 -5.39 -16.41
N ILE A 303 -4.81 -5.11 -15.74
CA ILE A 303 -5.08 -5.66 -14.40
C ILE A 303 -5.14 -7.19 -14.41
N LYS A 304 -5.81 -7.78 -15.41
CA LYS A 304 -5.87 -9.24 -15.55
C LYS A 304 -4.50 -9.86 -15.80
N LYS A 305 -3.61 -9.16 -16.52
CA LYS A 305 -2.24 -9.60 -16.75
C LYS A 305 -1.46 -9.63 -15.43
N VAL A 306 -1.43 -8.50 -14.72
CA VAL A 306 -0.65 -8.38 -13.48
C VAL A 306 -1.18 -9.29 -12.36
N LEU A 307 -2.50 -9.52 -12.29
CA LEU A 307 -3.08 -10.46 -11.31
C LEU A 307 -2.50 -11.88 -11.44
N LYS A 308 -2.28 -12.36 -12.67
CA LYS A 308 -1.68 -13.68 -12.90
C LYS A 308 -0.23 -13.72 -12.44
N GLU A 309 0.50 -12.63 -12.64
CA GLU A 309 1.89 -12.49 -12.20
C GLU A 309 1.96 -12.51 -10.67
N TYR A 310 1.11 -11.74 -9.99
CA TYR A 310 1.03 -11.74 -8.52
C TYR A 310 0.60 -13.08 -7.93
N GLU A 311 -0.32 -13.82 -8.57
CA GLU A 311 -0.68 -15.16 -8.10
C GLU A 311 0.53 -16.11 -8.07
N LYS A 312 1.34 -16.07 -9.13
CA LYS A 312 2.56 -16.86 -9.24
C LYS A 312 3.60 -16.42 -8.20
N GLU A 313 3.75 -15.11 -8.00
CA GLU A 313 4.62 -14.55 -6.98
C GLU A 313 4.23 -15.01 -5.57
N ILE A 314 2.94 -14.94 -5.20
CA ILE A 314 2.43 -15.42 -3.91
C ILE A 314 2.73 -16.90 -3.72
N GLU A 315 2.55 -17.73 -4.75
CA GLU A 315 2.85 -19.16 -4.68
C GLU A 315 4.34 -19.41 -4.45
N ASN A 316 5.21 -18.69 -5.15
CA ASN A 316 6.66 -18.76 -4.96
C ASN A 316 7.07 -18.31 -3.56
N ASN A 317 6.48 -17.22 -3.05
CA ASN A 317 6.76 -16.70 -1.71
C ASN A 317 6.32 -17.70 -0.63
N LYS A 318 5.19 -18.40 -0.82
CA LYS A 318 4.77 -19.48 0.09
C LYS A 318 5.76 -20.65 0.10
N LYS A 319 6.24 -21.07 -1.09
CA LYS A 319 7.26 -22.12 -1.20
C LYS A 319 8.57 -21.70 -0.52
N LEU A 320 8.98 -20.45 -0.74
CA LEU A 320 10.15 -19.87 -0.09
C LEU A 320 10.02 -19.92 1.44
N LEU A 321 8.90 -19.45 1.98
CA LEU A 321 8.62 -19.50 3.43
C LEU A 321 8.62 -20.93 3.98
N SER A 322 8.02 -21.89 3.26
CA SER A 322 8.01 -23.30 3.70
C SER A 322 9.38 -23.98 3.65
N ALA A 323 10.32 -23.40 2.90
CA ALA A 323 11.70 -23.89 2.79
C ALA A 323 12.66 -23.24 3.78
N LEU A 324 12.22 -22.18 4.49
CA LEU A 324 12.97 -21.65 5.62
C LEU A 324 13.03 -22.72 6.71
N LYS A 325 14.22 -22.99 7.21
CA LYS A 325 14.47 -23.88 8.34
C LYS A 325 14.31 -23.10 9.64
#